data_AF-A0A662RP19-F1
#
_entry.id   AF-A0A662RP19-F1
#
_cell.length_a   1.000
_cell.length_b   1.000
_cell.length_c   1.000
_cell.angle_alpha   90.00
_cell.angle_beta   90.00
_cell.angle_gamma   90.00
#
_symmetry.space_group_name_H-M   'P 1'
#
loop_
_entity.id
_entity.type
_entity.pdbx_description
1 polymer ?
#
loop_
_entity_poly.entity_id
_entity_poly.type
_entity_poly.pdbx_seq_one_letter_code
_entity_poly.pdbx_strand_id
1 'polypeptide(L)'
;MDKEIEHLNLQAQEYSKRINDVLNEITRVIVGQESVLVKLLLCLVANGHVLLEGVPGLAKTLMVKTLSETLSASFRRIQFTPDLLPADIIGTKIYDHRTASFTTQKGPIFANFVLADEINRAPPKVQS
;
A
#
# COMPACT_ATOMS: atom_id res chain seq x y z
N MET A 1 -28.78 2.64 30.04
CA MET A 1 -27.76 2.19 29.08
C MET A 1 -27.23 3.45 28.43
N ASP A 2 -25.94 3.72 28.52
CA ASP A 2 -25.38 5.01 28.06
C ASP A 2 -25.60 5.17 26.56
N LYS A 3 -26.29 6.25 26.16
CA LYS A 3 -26.55 6.61 24.75
C LYS A 3 -25.26 6.67 23.93
N GLU A 4 -24.13 6.95 24.58
CA GLU A 4 -22.79 6.92 24.00
C GLU A 4 -22.35 5.52 23.58
N ILE A 5 -22.55 4.50 24.43
CA ILE A 5 -22.23 3.11 24.11
C ILE A 5 -23.09 2.61 22.94
N GLU A 6 -24.37 2.98 22.91
CA GLU A 6 -25.27 2.65 21.80
C GLU A 6 -24.80 3.28 20.49
N HIS A 7 -24.39 4.55 20.51
CA HIS A 7 -23.84 5.24 19.34
C HIS A 7 -22.55 4.59 18.82
N LEU A 8 -21.59 4.31 19.72
CA LEU A 8 -20.32 3.66 19.36
C LEU A 8 -20.53 2.27 18.75
N ASN A 9 -21.49 1.50 19.27
CA ASN A 9 -21.83 0.20 18.72
C ASN A 9 -22.40 0.30 17.30
N LEU A 10 -23.26 1.28 17.03
CA LEU A 10 -23.80 1.52 15.68
C LEU A 10 -22.69 1.90 14.70
N GLN A 11 -21.77 2.78 15.10
CA GLN A 11 -20.61 3.13 14.27
C GLN A 11 -19.70 1.92 14.01
N ALA A 12 -19.41 1.12 15.04
CA ALA A 12 -18.60 -0.08 14.89
C ALA A 12 -19.24 -1.10 13.93
N GLN A 13 -20.56 -1.27 13.99
CA GLN A 13 -21.31 -2.11 13.05
C GLN A 13 -21.21 -1.59 11.61
N GLU A 14 -21.32 -0.27 11.41
CA GLU A 14 -21.19 0.34 10.09
C GLU A 14 -19.79 0.13 9.49
N TYR A 15 -18.73 0.38 10.27
CA TYR A 15 -17.35 0.16 9.82
C TYR A 15 -17.05 -1.31 9.56
N SER A 16 -17.52 -2.21 10.45
CA SER A 16 -17.41 -3.65 10.25
C SER A 16 -18.03 -4.10 8.94
N LYS A 17 -19.23 -3.59 8.62
CA LYS A 17 -19.89 -3.87 7.34
C LYS A 17 -19.03 -3.42 6.15
N ARG A 18 -18.52 -2.18 6.17
CA ARG A 18 -17.67 -1.67 5.08
C ARG A 18 -16.39 -2.48 4.89
N ILE A 19 -15.75 -2.91 5.98
CA ILE A 19 -14.54 -3.75 5.94
C ILE A 19 -14.88 -5.12 5.33
N ASN A 20 -16.01 -5.72 5.72
CA ASN A 20 -16.46 -6.99 5.15
C ASN A 20 -16.80 -6.86 3.66
N ASP A 21 -17.41 -5.75 3.23
CA ASP A 21 -17.69 -5.50 1.81
C ASP A 21 -16.40 -5.45 0.99
N VAL A 22 -15.35 -4.79 1.50
CA VAL A 22 -14.02 -4.77 0.87
C VAL A 22 -13.43 -6.18 0.83
N LEU A 23 -13.48 -6.93 1.94
CA LEU A 23 -12.97 -8.31 2.02
C LEU A 23 -13.68 -9.25 1.03
N ASN A 24 -14.99 -9.12 0.90
CA ASN A 24 -15.80 -9.88 -0.05
C ASN A 24 -15.45 -9.57 -1.51
N GLU A 25 -15.08 -8.32 -1.82
CA GLU A 25 -14.69 -7.95 -3.19
C GLU A 25 -13.29 -8.51 -3.53
N ILE A 26 -12.31 -8.34 -2.64
CA ILE A 26 -10.94 -8.81 -2.89
C ILE A 26 -10.85 -10.35 -2.97
N THR A 27 -11.70 -11.08 -2.23
CA THR A 27 -11.72 -12.56 -2.25
C THR A 27 -12.30 -13.15 -3.53
N ARG A 28 -12.99 -12.35 -4.37
CA ARG A 28 -13.40 -12.78 -5.72
C ARG A 28 -12.23 -12.97 -6.67
N VAL A 29 -11.14 -12.23 -6.45
CA VAL A 29 -9.93 -12.27 -7.28
C VAL A 29 -8.84 -13.11 -6.61
N ILE A 30 -8.70 -12.97 -5.29
CA ILE A 30 -7.66 -13.65 -4.51
C ILE A 30 -8.25 -14.88 -3.81
N VAL A 31 -7.87 -16.06 -4.29
CA VAL A 31 -8.35 -17.34 -3.73
C VAL A 31 -7.33 -17.91 -2.73
N GLY A 32 -7.81 -18.43 -1.60
CA GLY A 32 -7.01 -19.21 -0.65
C GLY A 32 -6.05 -18.40 0.25
N GLN A 33 -6.15 -17.06 0.27
CA GLN A 33 -5.27 -16.17 1.06
C GLN A 33 -6.04 -15.26 2.04
N GLU A 34 -7.25 -15.66 2.46
CA GLU A 34 -8.13 -14.84 3.29
C GLU A 34 -7.46 -14.32 4.57
N SER A 35 -6.72 -15.17 5.28
CA SER A 35 -6.02 -14.78 6.51
C SER A 35 -4.97 -13.67 6.29
N VAL A 36 -4.33 -13.63 5.12
CA VAL A 36 -3.37 -12.58 4.77
C VAL A 36 -4.10 -11.30 4.41
N LEU A 37 -5.20 -11.39 3.65
CA LEU A 37 -6.03 -10.23 3.29
C LEU A 37 -6.60 -9.53 4.52
N VAL A 38 -7.07 -10.29 5.52
CA VAL A 38 -7.52 -9.75 6.81
C VAL A 38 -6.40 -8.98 7.52
N LYS A 39 -5.18 -9.53 7.54
CA LYS A 39 -4.01 -8.85 8.14
C LYS A 39 -3.61 -7.58 7.39
N LEU A 40 -3.71 -7.59 6.06
CA LEU A 40 -3.46 -6.41 5.23
C LEU A 40 -4.47 -5.29 5.53
N LEU A 41 -5.76 -5.62 5.63
CA LEU A 41 -6.81 -4.68 6.01
C LEU A 41 -6.62 -4.14 7.43
N LEU A 42 -6.27 -5.02 8.38
CA LEU A 42 -5.98 -4.61 9.76
C LEU A 42 -4.80 -3.62 9.79
N CYS A 43 -3.73 -3.92 9.06
CA CYS A 43 -2.57 -3.05 8.94
C CYS A 43 -2.94 -1.68 8.34
N LEU A 44 -3.78 -1.68 7.30
CA LEU A 44 -4.28 -0.46 6.67
C LEU A 44 -5.08 0.42 7.65
N VAL A 45 -6.02 -0.18 8.38
CA VAL A 45 -6.84 0.54 9.37
C VAL A 45 -5.98 1.07 10.53
N ALA A 46 -4.92 0.35 10.89
CA ALA A 46 -3.94 0.78 11.88
C ALA A 46 -2.92 1.80 11.34
N ASN A 47 -3.01 2.19 10.06
CA ASN A 47 -2.05 3.06 9.38
C ASN A 47 -0.60 2.54 9.48
N GLY A 48 -0.42 1.22 9.36
CA GLY A 48 0.86 0.53 9.45
C GLY A 48 1.48 0.16 8.10
N HIS A 49 2.66 -0.44 8.16
CA HIS A 49 3.33 -1.07 7.04
C HIS A 49 3.53 -2.56 7.29
N VAL A 50 3.55 -3.35 6.22
CA VAL A 50 3.63 -4.81 6.29
C VAL A 50 4.83 -5.32 5.50
N LEU A 51 5.54 -6.28 6.09
CA LEU A 51 6.52 -7.08 5.37
C LEU A 51 5.85 -8.36 4.87
N LEU A 52 5.77 -8.53 3.56
CA LEU A 52 5.15 -9.71 2.92
C LEU A 52 6.20 -10.75 2.50
N GLU A 53 6.52 -11.65 3.42
CA GLU A 53 7.39 -12.79 3.16
C GLU A 53 6.63 -13.95 2.51
N GLY A 54 7.31 -14.72 1.65
CA GLY A 54 6.73 -15.87 0.96
C GLY A 54 7.45 -16.15 -0.35
N VAL A 55 7.24 -17.35 -0.91
CA VAL A 55 7.88 -17.74 -2.17
C VAL A 55 7.38 -16.90 -3.36
N PRO A 56 8.19 -16.75 -4.42
CA PRO A 56 7.75 -16.13 -5.66
C PRO A 56 6.50 -16.81 -6.22
N GLY A 57 5.61 -16.02 -6.83
CA GLY A 57 4.39 -16.54 -7.47
C GLY A 57 3.16 -16.67 -6.56
N LEU A 58 3.24 -16.34 -5.28
CA LEU A 58 2.08 -16.33 -4.36
C LEU A 58 1.17 -15.10 -4.49
N ALA A 59 1.04 -14.57 -5.70
CA ALA A 59 0.12 -13.47 -6.02
C ALA A 59 0.28 -12.19 -5.15
N LYS A 60 1.41 -11.97 -4.46
CA LYS A 60 1.62 -10.79 -3.58
C LYS A 60 1.32 -9.47 -4.28
N THR A 61 1.81 -9.32 -5.52
CA THR A 61 1.54 -8.15 -6.36
C THR A 61 0.07 -8.01 -6.69
N LEU A 62 -0.60 -9.12 -7.03
CA LEU A 62 -2.02 -9.13 -7.33
C LEU A 62 -2.84 -8.75 -6.09
N MET A 63 -2.51 -9.28 -4.92
CA MET A 63 -3.19 -8.99 -3.65
C MET A 63 -3.19 -7.50 -3.33
N VAL A 64 -2.00 -6.87 -3.33
CA VAL A 64 -1.88 -5.43 -3.00
C VAL A 64 -2.53 -4.57 -4.09
N LYS A 65 -2.39 -4.94 -5.36
CA LYS A 65 -3.03 -4.23 -6.48
C LYS A 65 -4.56 -4.31 -6.38
N THR A 66 -5.13 -5.49 -6.21
CA THR A 66 -6.59 -5.68 -6.06
C THR A 66 -7.11 -4.88 -4.88
N LEU A 67 -6.43 -4.93 -3.72
CA LEU A 67 -6.82 -4.13 -2.56
C LEU A 67 -6.84 -2.61 -2.86
N SER A 68 -5.81 -2.10 -3.55
CA SER A 68 -5.75 -0.69 -3.94
C SER A 68 -6.87 -0.31 -4.91
N GLU A 69 -7.20 -1.17 -5.87
CA GLU A 69 -8.27 -0.95 -6.85
C GLU A 69 -9.64 -0.95 -6.18
N THR A 70 -9.90 -1.91 -5.27
CA THR A 70 -11.15 -1.96 -4.48
C THR A 70 -11.37 -0.69 -3.66
N LEU A 71 -10.29 -0.06 -3.18
CA LEU A 71 -10.34 1.18 -2.40
C LEU A 71 -10.22 2.46 -3.25
N SER A 72 -10.18 2.33 -4.58
CA SER A 72 -9.94 3.46 -5.50
C SER A 72 -8.69 4.28 -5.14
N ALA A 73 -7.65 3.59 -4.68
CA ALA A 73 -6.42 4.18 -4.18
C ALA A 73 -5.30 4.07 -5.21
N SER A 74 -4.38 5.05 -5.21
CA SER A 74 -3.22 5.00 -6.10
C SER A 74 -2.25 3.88 -5.70
N PHE A 75 -1.73 3.17 -6.69
CA PHE A 75 -0.80 2.06 -6.51
C PHE A 75 0.49 2.27 -7.29
N ARG A 76 1.62 2.03 -6.62
CA ARG A 76 2.94 1.97 -7.25
C ARG A 76 3.68 0.71 -6.83
N ARG A 77 4.23 0.00 -7.81
CA ARG A 77 5.24 -1.03 -7.59
C ARG A 77 6.62 -0.44 -7.81
N ILE A 78 7.50 -0.62 -6.84
CA ILE A 78 8.93 -0.25 -6.91
C ILE A 78 9.70 -1.56 -6.82
N GLN A 79 10.45 -1.88 -7.86
CA GLN A 79 11.35 -3.02 -7.86
C GLN A 79 12.67 -2.58 -7.23
N PHE A 80 13.07 -3.21 -6.13
CA PHE A 80 14.34 -2.91 -5.49
C PHE A 80 15.46 -3.66 -6.23
N THR A 81 16.52 -2.93 -6.55
CA THR A 81 17.70 -3.42 -7.26
C THR A 81 18.98 -2.92 -6.57
N PRO A 82 20.13 -3.58 -6.78
CA PRO A 82 21.39 -3.19 -6.11
C PRO A 82 21.89 -1.79 -6.48
N ASP A 83 21.46 -1.26 -7.62
CA ASP A 83 21.82 0.02 -8.21
C ASP A 83 20.81 1.15 -7.90
N LEU A 84 19.68 0.83 -7.28
CA LEU A 84 18.64 1.81 -6.96
C LEU A 84 19.20 2.88 -6.01
N LEU A 85 18.91 4.15 -6.27
CA LEU A 85 19.30 5.26 -5.41
C LEU A 85 18.09 5.79 -4.62
N PRO A 86 18.28 6.41 -3.44
CA PRO A 86 17.18 7.02 -2.69
C PRO A 86 16.39 8.07 -3.51
N ALA A 87 17.09 8.80 -4.38
CA ALA A 87 16.49 9.77 -5.28
C ALA A 87 15.54 9.15 -6.31
N ASP A 88 15.70 7.87 -6.66
CA ASP A 88 14.79 7.17 -7.59
C ASP A 88 13.46 6.81 -6.93
N ILE A 89 13.42 6.76 -5.59
CA ILE A 89 12.22 6.46 -4.79
C ILE A 89 11.52 7.75 -4.37
N ILE A 90 12.28 8.70 -3.84
CA ILE A 90 11.77 9.98 -3.31
C ILE A 90 11.53 10.98 -4.44
N GLY A 91 12.34 10.96 -5.49
CA GLY A 91 12.32 11.93 -6.57
C GLY A 91 13.46 12.94 -6.50
N THR A 92 13.53 13.81 -7.51
CA THR A 92 14.66 14.70 -7.74
C THR A 92 14.20 16.09 -8.19
N LYS A 93 15.11 17.07 -8.15
CA LYS A 93 14.90 18.37 -8.78
C LYS A 93 15.35 18.31 -10.24
N ILE A 94 14.44 18.63 -11.14
CA ILE A 94 14.72 18.74 -12.57
C ILE A 94 14.77 20.21 -12.96
N TYR A 95 15.73 20.57 -13.81
CA TYR A 95 15.79 21.90 -14.38
C TYR A 95 14.84 21.98 -15.58
N ASP A 96 13.88 22.90 -15.52
CA ASP A 96 12.98 23.18 -16.63
C ASP A 96 13.52 24.34 -17.48
N HIS A 97 13.98 24.00 -18.69
CA HIS A 97 14.52 24.96 -19.65
C HIS A 97 13.50 26.01 -20.10
N ARG A 98 12.20 25.73 -20.04
CA ARG A 98 11.15 26.66 -20.49
C ARG A 98 10.94 27.79 -19.49
N THR A 99 11.09 27.49 -18.21
CA THR A 99 10.90 28.43 -17.10
C THR A 99 12.21 28.92 -16.49
N ALA A 100 13.35 28.37 -16.94
CA ALA A 100 14.68 28.60 -16.37
C ALA A 100 14.73 28.38 -14.85
N SER A 101 13.99 27.37 -14.36
CA SER A 101 13.79 27.14 -12.94
C SER A 101 13.93 25.66 -12.56
N PHE A 102 14.21 25.38 -11.30
CA PHE A 102 14.23 24.02 -10.78
C PHE A 102 12.84 23.63 -10.26
N THR A 103 12.30 22.52 -10.75
CA THR A 103 11.02 21.94 -10.30
C THR A 103 11.25 20.59 -9.64
N THR A 104 10.48 20.26 -8.60
CA THR A 104 10.58 18.95 -7.93
C THR A 104 9.72 17.92 -8.65
N GLN A 105 10.37 16.89 -9.18
CA GLN A 105 9.70 15.71 -9.69
C GLN A 105 9.55 14.69 -8.56
N LYS A 106 8.30 14.40 -8.18
CA LYS A 106 7.98 13.40 -7.15
C LYS A 106 8.30 11.99 -7.66
N GLY A 107 8.97 11.20 -6.81
CA GLY A 107 9.26 9.79 -7.09
C GLY A 107 8.06 8.86 -6.89
N PRO A 108 8.24 7.56 -7.14
CA PRO A 108 7.17 6.55 -7.07
C PRO A 108 6.66 6.26 -5.66
N ILE A 109 7.34 6.70 -4.59
CA ILE A 109 6.86 6.53 -3.21
C ILE A 109 5.58 7.32 -2.92
N PHE A 110 5.28 8.35 -3.72
CA PHE A 110 4.09 9.19 -3.57
C PHE A 110 2.85 8.51 -4.16
N ALA A 111 2.39 7.46 -3.49
CA ALA A 111 1.14 6.75 -3.75
C ALA A 111 0.47 6.34 -2.42
N ASN A 112 -0.79 5.91 -2.47
CA ASN A 112 -1.50 5.40 -1.29
C ASN A 112 -1.00 3.99 -0.93
N PHE A 113 -0.77 3.16 -1.94
CA PHE A 113 -0.19 1.82 -1.82
C PHE A 113 1.13 1.77 -2.57
N VAL A 114 2.19 1.40 -1.86
CA VAL A 114 3.51 1.16 -2.45
C VAL A 114 3.93 -0.27 -2.17
N LEU A 115 4.14 -1.06 -3.23
CA LEU A 115 4.75 -2.37 -3.14
C LEU A 115 6.25 -2.25 -3.42
N ALA A 116 7.05 -2.30 -2.36
CA ALA A 116 8.50 -2.43 -2.43
C ALA A 116 8.87 -3.90 -2.65
N ASP A 117 9.03 -4.29 -3.91
CA ASP A 117 9.31 -5.68 -4.30
C ASP A 117 10.81 -5.98 -4.20
N GLU A 118 11.15 -7.14 -3.64
CA GLU A 118 12.53 -7.58 -3.39
C GLU A 118 13.40 -6.57 -2.61
N ILE A 119 12.82 -5.95 -1.56
CA ILE A 119 13.47 -4.90 -0.73
C ILE A 119 14.89 -5.27 -0.26
N ASN A 120 15.12 -6.56 -0.02
CA ASN A 120 16.40 -7.12 0.41
C ASN A 120 17.52 -7.01 -0.65
N ARG A 121 17.22 -6.66 -1.90
CA ARG A 121 18.22 -6.46 -2.97
C ARG A 121 18.85 -5.07 -2.98
N ALA A 122 18.23 -4.08 -2.35
CA ALA A 122 18.78 -2.72 -2.35
C ALA A 122 19.84 -2.52 -1.26
N PRO A 123 20.80 -1.59 -1.46
CA PRO A 123 21.75 -1.21 -0.42
C PRO A 123 21.08 -0.66 0.84
N PRO A 124 21.72 -0.76 2.04
CA PRO A 124 21.16 -0.26 3.29
C PRO A 124 20.72 1.22 3.24
N LYS A 125 21.46 2.07 2.52
CA LYS A 125 21.14 3.50 2.35
C LYS A 125 19.80 3.77 1.66
N VAL A 126 19.29 2.82 0.89
CA VAL A 126 18.00 2.91 0.18
C VAL A 126 16.85 2.43 1.07
N GLN A 127 17.16 1.54 2.02
CA GLN A 127 16.20 0.99 2.96
C GLN A 127 16.02 1.86 4.22
N SER A 128 17.02 2.69 4.53
CA SER A 128 17.08 3.57 5.71
C SER A 128 16.34 4.89 5.53
#